data_AF-A0A0S9S4B4-F1
#
_entry.id   AF-A0A0S9S4B4-F1
#
_cell.length_a   1.000
_cell.length_b   1.000
_cell.length_c   1.000
_cell.angle_alpha   90.00
_cell.angle_beta   90.00
_cell.angle_gamma   90.00
#
_symmetry.space_group_name_H-M   'P 1'
#
loop_
_entity.id
_entity.type
_entity.pdbx_description
1 polymer ?
#
loop_
_entity_poly.entity_id
_entity_poly.type
_entity_poly.pdbx_seq_one_letter_code
_entity_poly.pdbx_strand_id
1 'polypeptide(L)'
;MHATPAFPDHRADRARNRLHAEPTRIIEIGEVTAGIAVPEPGGVRFFASSRDFAPLEGTVFRSVEQAARAARDRFRSQTRPRAGALGERLRAV
;
A
#
# COMPACT_ATOMS: atom_id res chain seq x y z
N MET A 1 31.21 -1.54 -32.79
CA MET A 1 30.89 -0.46 -31.83
C MET A 1 29.58 -0.84 -31.15
N HIS A 2 29.64 -1.43 -29.94
CA HIS A 2 28.43 -1.80 -29.19
C HIS A 2 28.03 -0.61 -28.31
N ALA A 3 26.91 0.04 -28.64
CA ALA A 3 26.31 1.04 -27.78
C ALA A 3 25.69 0.33 -26.57
N THR A 4 26.19 0.62 -25.37
CA THR A 4 25.52 0.29 -24.11
C THR A 4 24.21 1.05 -24.06
N PRO A 5 23.04 0.41 -23.83
CA PRO A 5 21.84 1.16 -23.55
C PRO A 5 22.07 1.90 -22.23
N ALA A 6 22.14 3.23 -22.30
CA ALA A 6 22.13 4.08 -21.12
C ALA A 6 20.85 3.73 -20.35
N PHE A 7 21.00 3.20 -19.14
CA PHE A 7 19.87 3.02 -18.24
C PHE A 7 19.14 4.37 -18.15
N PRO A 8 17.83 4.44 -18.47
CA PRO A 8 17.12 5.70 -18.43
C PRO A 8 17.31 6.32 -17.05
N ASP A 9 17.74 7.58 -17.01
CA ASP A 9 18.01 8.29 -15.78
C ASP A 9 16.69 8.59 -15.06
N HIS A 10 16.20 7.59 -14.35
CA HIS A 10 14.97 7.64 -13.55
C HIS A 10 15.01 8.76 -12.50
N ARG A 11 16.20 9.32 -12.18
CA ARG A 11 16.36 10.44 -11.26
C ARG A 11 15.98 11.76 -11.94
N ALA A 12 16.38 11.95 -13.20
CA ALA A 12 16.02 13.11 -14.02
C ALA A 12 14.50 13.14 -14.31
N ASP A 13 13.92 11.99 -14.64
CA ASP A 13 12.47 11.87 -14.85
C ASP A 13 11.67 12.12 -13.57
N ARG A 14 12.16 11.65 -12.41
CA ARG A 14 11.55 11.98 -11.11
C ARG A 14 11.62 13.47 -10.77
N ALA A 15 12.72 14.15 -11.11
CA ALA A 15 12.87 15.57 -10.83
C ALA A 15 11.86 16.43 -11.60
N ARG A 16 11.58 16.07 -12.87
CA ARG A 16 10.58 16.75 -13.70
C ARG A 16 9.15 16.51 -13.21
N ASN A 17 8.86 15.31 -12.70
CA ASN A 17 7.53 14.95 -12.19
C ASN A 17 7.24 15.51 -10.77
N ARG A 18 8.28 15.78 -9.96
CA ARG A 18 8.16 16.23 -8.55
C ARG A 18 7.44 17.56 -8.34
N LEU A 19 7.31 18.40 -9.37
CA LEU A 19 6.61 19.68 -9.26
C LEU A 19 5.09 19.54 -9.44
N HIS A 20 4.60 18.39 -9.92
CA HIS A 20 3.18 18.17 -10.25
C HIS A 20 2.56 16.89 -9.68
N ALA A 21 3.35 15.88 -9.35
CA ALA A 21 2.86 14.67 -8.69
C ALA A 21 2.97 14.81 -7.16
N GLU A 22 1.84 14.62 -6.46
CA GLU A 22 1.83 14.33 -5.02
C GLU A 22 2.93 13.30 -4.71
N PRO A 23 3.73 13.43 -3.65
CA PRO A 23 4.78 12.46 -3.35
C PRO A 23 4.22 11.17 -2.74
N THR A 24 4.96 10.07 -2.87
CA THR A 24 4.63 8.81 -2.18
C THR A 24 4.52 9.02 -0.67
N ARG A 25 3.46 8.49 -0.07
CA ARG A 25 3.18 8.60 1.37
C ARG A 25 3.15 7.24 2.03
N ILE A 26 3.68 7.14 3.24
CA ILE A 26 3.47 5.98 4.11
C ILE A 26 2.15 6.20 4.84
N ILE A 27 1.34 5.14 4.97
CA ILE A 27 0.10 5.15 5.73
C ILE A 27 0.31 4.31 6.98
N GLU A 28 0.09 4.92 8.14
CA GLU A 28 0.23 4.31 9.46
C GLU A 28 -1.10 4.39 10.20
N ILE A 29 -1.49 3.29 10.85
CA ILE A 29 -2.72 3.18 11.64
C ILE A 29 -2.32 2.79 13.06
N GLY A 30 -2.37 3.76 13.98
CA GLY A 30 -1.84 3.56 15.33
C GLY A 30 -0.33 3.31 15.26
N GLU A 31 0.12 2.19 15.83
CA GLU A 31 1.54 1.77 15.83
C GLU A 31 1.89 0.84 14.67
N VAL A 32 0.95 0.60 13.74
CA VAL A 32 1.13 -0.33 12.62
C VAL A 32 1.25 0.45 11.31
N THR A 33 2.38 0.32 10.63
CA THR A 33 2.48 0.73 9.22
C THR A 33 1.52 -0.14 8.41
N ALA A 34 0.52 0.46 7.75
CA ALA A 34 -0.47 -0.25 6.94
C ALA A 34 0.00 -0.47 5.51
N GLY A 35 0.79 0.47 4.98
CA GLY A 35 1.26 0.39 3.60
C GLY A 35 1.82 1.71 3.07
N ILE A 36 2.02 1.76 1.77
CA ILE A 36 2.44 2.96 1.03
C ILE A 36 1.37 3.34 0.00
N ALA A 37 1.16 4.64 -0.19
CA ALA A 37 0.35 5.22 -1.24
C ALA A 37 1.27 5.80 -2.31
N VAL A 38 1.33 5.14 -3.46
CA VAL A 38 2.14 5.56 -4.61
C VAL A 38 1.25 6.35 -5.57
N PRO A 39 1.63 7.58 -5.93
CA PRO A 39 0.91 8.38 -6.91
C PRO A 39 0.87 7.68 -8.27
N GLU A 40 -0.31 7.59 -8.86
CA GLU A 40 -0.54 7.00 -10.18
C GLU A 40 -1.54 7.84 -10.99
N PRO A 41 -1.62 7.66 -12.33
CA PRO A 41 -2.62 8.34 -13.14
C PRO A 41 -4.03 8.06 -12.61
N GLY A 42 -4.71 9.09 -12.11
CA GLY A 42 -6.07 8.99 -11.55
C GLY A 42 -6.15 8.85 -10.03
N GLY A 43 -5.04 8.88 -9.30
CA GLY A 43 -5.04 8.93 -7.84
C GLY A 43 -3.78 8.35 -7.20
N VAL A 44 -3.97 7.42 -6.26
CA VAL A 44 -2.88 6.73 -5.56
C VAL A 44 -3.14 5.23 -5.48
N ARG A 45 -2.14 4.43 -5.81
CA ARG A 45 -2.16 2.98 -5.61
C ARG A 45 -1.65 2.64 -4.22
N PHE A 46 -2.41 1.83 -3.49
CA PHE A 46 -2.02 1.34 -2.18
C PHE A 46 -1.23 0.04 -2.29
N PHE A 47 -0.14 -0.08 -1.54
CA PHE A 47 0.60 -1.33 -1.34
C PHE A 47 0.69 -1.62 0.16
N ALA A 48 0.17 -2.76 0.56
CA ALA A 48 0.09 -3.26 1.91
C ALA A 48 1.48 -3.65 2.44
N SER A 49 1.72 -3.31 3.71
CA SER A 49 2.90 -3.76 4.46
C SER A 49 2.72 -5.15 5.08
N SER A 50 1.46 -5.58 5.32
CA SER A 50 1.08 -6.81 6.00
C SER A 50 -0.15 -7.47 5.35
N ARG A 51 -0.30 -8.78 5.58
CA ARG A 51 -1.46 -9.58 5.14
C ARG A 51 -2.79 -9.06 5.65
N ASP A 52 -2.77 -8.34 6.77
CA ASP A 52 -3.95 -7.70 7.33
C ASP A 52 -4.59 -6.71 6.35
N PHE A 53 -3.77 -6.09 5.50
CA PHE A 53 -4.20 -5.12 4.49
C PHE A 53 -4.21 -5.71 3.07
N ALA A 54 -3.96 -7.01 2.90
CA ALA A 54 -3.91 -7.67 1.59
C ALA A 54 -5.14 -7.40 0.69
N PRO A 55 -6.38 -7.26 1.22
CA PRO A 55 -7.52 -6.92 0.37
C PRO A 55 -7.47 -5.51 -0.26
N LEU A 56 -6.57 -4.64 0.21
CA LEU A 56 -6.36 -3.29 -0.34
C LEU A 56 -5.15 -3.26 -1.30
N GLU A 57 -4.41 -4.35 -1.42
CA GLU A 57 -3.20 -4.45 -2.24
C GLU A 57 -3.48 -4.08 -3.70
N GLY A 58 -2.68 -3.16 -4.25
CA GLY A 58 -2.76 -2.71 -5.63
C GLY A 58 -4.02 -1.88 -5.96
N THR A 59 -4.89 -1.62 -4.98
CA THR A 59 -6.11 -0.82 -5.21
C THR A 59 -5.75 0.64 -5.45
N VAL A 60 -6.32 1.22 -6.50
CA VAL A 60 -6.19 2.64 -6.82
C VAL A 60 -7.33 3.41 -6.15
N PHE A 61 -6.96 4.33 -5.26
CA PHE A 61 -7.85 5.25 -4.57
C PHE A 61 -7.73 6.65 -5.15
N ARG A 62 -8.77 7.47 -5.01
CA ARG A 62 -8.75 8.85 -5.53
C ARG A 62 -7.78 9.77 -4.79
N SER A 63 -7.44 9.43 -3.55
CA SER A 63 -6.53 10.19 -2.70
C SER A 63 -5.88 9.33 -1.62
N VAL A 64 -4.79 9.83 -1.02
CA VAL A 64 -4.13 9.21 0.13
C VAL A 64 -5.10 9.05 1.31
N GLU A 65 -5.96 10.05 1.55
CA GLU A 65 -6.94 9.99 2.63
C GLU A 65 -7.96 8.85 2.45
N GLN A 66 -8.37 8.59 1.21
CA GLN A 66 -9.29 7.50 0.90
C GLN A 66 -8.61 6.13 1.14
N ALA A 67 -7.34 6.01 0.74
CA ALA A 67 -6.54 4.82 1.03
C ALA A 67 -6.36 4.61 2.55
N ALA A 68 -6.04 5.68 3.29
CA ALA A 68 -5.88 5.64 4.74
C ALA A 68 -7.18 5.27 5.46
N ARG A 69 -8.32 5.79 4.99
CA ARG A 69 -9.65 5.41 5.51
C ARG A 69 -9.93 3.92 5.28
N ALA A 70 -9.69 3.41 4.08
CA ALA A 70 -9.88 1.99 3.78
C ALA A 70 -8.99 1.10 4.65
N ALA A 71 -7.72 1.47 4.84
CA ALA A 71 -6.79 0.79 5.74
C ALA A 71 -7.29 0.80 7.19
N ARG A 72 -7.77 1.95 7.68
CA ARG A 72 -8.33 2.08 9.04
C ARG A 72 -9.56 1.20 9.23
N ASP A 73 -10.48 1.18 8.28
CA ASP A 73 -11.68 0.35 8.35
C ASP A 73 -11.31 -1.14 8.35
N ARG A 74 -10.31 -1.53 7.56
CA ARG A 74 -9.81 -2.91 7.53
C ARG A 74 -9.11 -3.33 8.83
N PHE A 75 -8.35 -2.41 9.44
CA PHE A 75 -7.73 -2.62 10.74
C PHE A 75 -8.80 -2.83 11.83
N ARG A 76 -9.84 -1.99 11.86
CA ARG A 76 -10.97 -2.13 12.82
C ARG A 76 -11.74 -3.43 12.66
N SER A 77 -11.95 -3.88 11.43
CA SER A 77 -12.62 -5.16 11.16
C SER A 77 -11.80 -6.38 11.57
N GLN A 78 -10.47 -6.25 11.73
CA GLN A 78 -9.59 -7.32 12.22
C GLN A 78 -9.36 -7.30 13.71
N THR A 79 -9.27 -6.11 14.29
CA THR A 79 -9.11 -5.96 15.74
C THR A 79 -10.39 -6.27 16.49
N ARG A 80 -11.55 -6.25 15.81
CA ARG A 80 -12.72 -7.00 16.29
C ARG A 80 -12.37 -8.48 16.22
N PRO A 81 -12.23 -9.18 17.37
CA PRO A 81 -11.91 -10.59 17.34
C PRO A 81 -12.96 -11.29 16.47
N ARG A 82 -12.51 -12.11 15.53
CA ARG A 82 -13.33 -13.22 15.05
C ARG A 82 -13.68 -14.04 16.30
N ALA A 83 -14.79 -13.72 16.95
CA ALA A 83 -15.41 -14.48 18.03
C ALA A 83 -15.98 -15.82 17.49
N GLY A 84 -15.17 -16.52 16.70
CA GLY A 84 -15.51 -17.70 15.94
C GLY A 84 -14.29 -18.39 15.28
N ALA A 85 -13.06 -17.90 15.47
CA ALA A 85 -11.85 -18.62 15.07
C ALA A 85 -11.18 -19.28 16.28
N LEU A 86 -11.93 -20.12 17.00
CA LEU A 86 -11.42 -21.13 17.92
C LEU A 86 -11.70 -22.48 17.23
N GLY A 87 -10.70 -23.25 16.77
CA GLY A 87 -11.00 -24.63 16.36
C GLY A 87 -10.03 -25.42 15.47
N GLU A 88 -9.22 -24.83 14.59
CA GLU A 88 -8.64 -25.61 13.47
C GLU A 88 -7.14 -25.98 13.58
N ARG A 89 -6.55 -26.02 14.78
CA ARG A 89 -5.11 -26.35 14.90
C ARG A 89 -4.71 -27.44 15.89
N LEU A 90 -5.65 -28.27 16.35
CA LEU A 90 -5.35 -29.40 17.26
C LEU A 90 -5.98 -30.73 16.83
N ARG A 91 -5.93 -31.06 15.53
CA ARG A 91 -6.11 -32.44 15.06
C ARG A 91 -5.13 -32.76 13.92
N ALA A 92 -3.92 -33.12 14.30
CA ALA A 92 -3.16 -34.13 13.59
C ALA A 92 -2.62 -35.07 14.67
N VAL A 93 -3.22 -36.25 14.73
CA VAL A 93 -2.83 -37.41 15.55
C VAL A 93 -1.82 -38.24 14.80
#